data_AF-A0A146K7C8-F1
#
_entry.id   AF-A0A146K7C8-F1
#
_cell.length_a   1.000
_cell.length_b   1.000
_cell.length_c   1.000
_cell.angle_alpha   90.00
_cell.angle_beta   90.00
_cell.angle_gamma   90.00
#
_symmetry.space_group_name_H-M   'P 1'
#
loop_
_entity.id
_entity.type
_entity.pdbx_description
1 polymer ?
#
loop_
_entity_poly.entity_id
_entity_poly.type
_entity_poly.pdbx_seq_one_letter_code
_entity_poly.pdbx_strand_id
1 'polypeptide(L)'
;MSQSPNSSSQNACVICQASISDVLMQEQQKLQHQSNLPLTTQLQYRPNQLELITLPCSHVFHRQCLVKWIHFDNTTCPLCRKPINLPGLETITWKLNNVAVRTRCSPESIRLGLKADGWFNVQIQIIPPAGKNIKRVRYVFHPAFSLNKLDIKQPPYDLVMKLVSNAVDVIIEVTLESGKVFTFIHQLTKELCTRVYYEDMYNGSDFSEEISATKYFEGILDNYKREADYYDKEMPPPPRFQNRDNDQKGIFQRLFGGLFQG
;
A
#
# COMPACT_ATOMS: atom_id res chain seq x y z
N MET A 1 -13.99 -1.02 -42.11
CA MET A 1 -14.38 -2.23 -41.36
C MET A 1 -13.52 -2.30 -40.10
N SER A 2 -14.12 -1.96 -38.97
CA SER A 2 -13.47 -1.86 -37.65
C SER A 2 -13.17 -3.25 -37.11
N GLN A 3 -11.89 -3.57 -36.94
CA GLN A 3 -11.47 -4.76 -36.18
C GLN A 3 -11.58 -4.43 -34.69
N SER A 4 -12.52 -5.09 -34.02
CA SER A 4 -12.62 -5.22 -32.58
C SER A 4 -11.37 -5.95 -32.05
N PRO A 5 -10.67 -5.43 -31.02
CA PRO A 5 -9.54 -6.16 -30.45
C PRO A 5 -10.09 -7.32 -29.61
N ASN A 6 -9.60 -8.51 -29.94
CA ASN A 6 -9.86 -9.79 -29.30
C ASN A 6 -9.99 -9.71 -27.78
N SER A 7 -11.12 -10.21 -27.27
CA SER A 7 -11.34 -10.59 -25.88
C SER A 7 -10.54 -11.86 -25.50
N SER A 8 -9.22 -11.82 -25.69
CA SER A 8 -8.33 -12.95 -25.41
C SER A 8 -8.14 -13.13 -23.90
N SER A 9 -8.82 -14.14 -23.34
CA SER A 9 -8.38 -15.02 -22.25
C SER A 9 -7.35 -14.44 -21.28
N GLN A 10 -7.78 -13.57 -20.37
CA GLN A 10 -6.94 -13.15 -19.24
C GLN A 10 -6.97 -14.22 -18.16
N ASN A 11 -5.99 -15.12 -18.19
CA ASN A 11 -5.84 -16.15 -17.16
C ASN A 11 -5.07 -15.65 -15.92
N ALA A 12 -4.52 -14.44 -15.93
CA ALA A 12 -3.77 -13.88 -14.80
C ALA A 12 -4.03 -12.36 -14.64
N CYS A 13 -4.02 -11.91 -13.38
CA CYS A 13 -4.22 -10.51 -13.03
C CYS A 13 -2.91 -9.74 -13.21
N VAL A 14 -2.87 -8.70 -14.04
CA VAL A 14 -1.63 -7.94 -14.34
C VAL A 14 -1.08 -7.18 -13.12
N ILE A 15 -1.90 -6.90 -12.12
CA ILE A 15 -1.49 -6.15 -10.92
C ILE A 15 -0.72 -7.03 -9.92
N CYS A 16 -1.15 -8.29 -9.72
CA CYS A 16 -0.54 -9.21 -8.75
C CYS A 16 0.06 -10.47 -9.35
N GLN A 17 -0.09 -10.68 -10.65
CA GLN A 17 0.37 -11.84 -11.42
C GLN A 17 -0.25 -13.20 -11.03
N ALA A 18 -1.19 -13.23 -10.09
CA ALA A 18 -1.93 -14.44 -9.72
C ALA A 18 -2.99 -14.82 -10.77
N SER A 19 -3.29 -16.13 -10.84
CA SER A 19 -4.31 -16.70 -11.71
C SER A 19 -5.70 -16.12 -11.43
N ILE A 20 -6.42 -15.76 -12.50
CA ILE A 20 -7.84 -15.36 -12.44
C ILE A 20 -8.74 -16.60 -12.45
N SER A 21 -8.20 -17.74 -12.92
CA SER A 21 -8.90 -19.01 -13.10
C SER A 21 -9.13 -19.78 -11.79
N ASP A 22 -8.36 -19.46 -10.75
CA ASP A 22 -8.35 -20.17 -9.46
C ASP A 22 -9.57 -19.83 -8.60
N VAL A 23 -10.40 -18.88 -9.04
CA VAL A 23 -11.76 -18.64 -8.53
C VAL A 23 -12.67 -19.75 -9.10
N LEU A 24 -12.40 -20.99 -8.70
CA LEU A 24 -13.05 -22.18 -9.25
C LEU A 24 -14.50 -22.32 -8.76
N MET A 25 -15.41 -22.21 -9.74
CA MET A 25 -16.68 -22.94 -9.91
C MET A 25 -17.79 -22.92 -8.85
N GLN A 26 -17.64 -22.29 -7.68
CA GLN A 26 -18.75 -22.20 -6.71
C GLN A 26 -19.50 -20.85 -6.71
N GLU A 27 -19.00 -19.82 -7.40
CA GLU A 27 -19.58 -18.45 -7.35
C GLU A 27 -20.24 -17.97 -8.66
N GLN A 28 -20.18 -18.74 -9.75
CA GLN A 28 -20.70 -18.32 -11.07
C GLN A 28 -22.20 -17.97 -11.07
N GLN A 29 -23.01 -18.59 -10.20
CA GLN A 29 -24.44 -18.30 -10.09
C GLN A 29 -24.75 -17.04 -9.26
N LYS A 30 -23.85 -16.60 -8.36
CA LYS A 30 -24.03 -15.36 -7.59
C LYS A 30 -23.50 -14.12 -8.33
N LEU A 31 -22.48 -14.28 -9.17
CA LEU A 31 -21.83 -13.19 -9.93
C LEU A 31 -22.72 -12.60 -11.04
N GLN A 32 -23.62 -13.39 -11.64
CA GLN A 32 -24.52 -12.92 -12.71
C GLN A 32 -25.56 -11.88 -12.27
N HIS A 33 -25.87 -11.77 -10.97
CA HIS A 33 -26.73 -10.71 -10.45
C HIS A 33 -25.99 -9.41 -10.13
N GLN A 34 -24.66 -9.41 -10.08
CA GLN A 34 -23.85 -8.24 -9.70
C GLN A 34 -23.23 -7.49 -10.88
N SER A 35 -23.18 -8.09 -12.07
CA SER A 35 -22.62 -7.46 -13.29
C SER A 35 -23.38 -6.22 -13.77
N ASN A 36 -24.61 -5.99 -13.27
CA ASN A 36 -25.43 -4.84 -13.63
C ASN A 36 -25.33 -3.68 -12.63
N LEU A 37 -24.59 -3.83 -11.53
CA LEU A 37 -24.41 -2.76 -10.55
C LEU A 37 -23.31 -1.80 -10.99
N PRO A 38 -23.40 -0.50 -10.63
CA PRO A 38 -22.32 0.46 -10.84
C PRO A 38 -21.01 -0.06 -10.28
N LEU A 39 -19.90 0.24 -10.96
CA LEU A 39 -18.56 -0.18 -10.55
C LEU A 39 -18.22 0.29 -9.13
N THR A 40 -18.75 1.42 -8.69
CA THR A 40 -18.62 1.93 -7.30
C THR A 40 -19.20 0.96 -6.27
N THR A 41 -20.37 0.36 -6.53
CA THR A 41 -20.98 -0.65 -5.64
C THR A 41 -20.19 -1.96 -5.62
N GLN A 42 -19.57 -2.33 -6.74
CA GLN A 42 -18.71 -3.52 -6.82
C GLN A 42 -17.40 -3.33 -6.03
N LEU A 43 -16.93 -2.09 -5.91
CA LEU A 43 -15.70 -1.74 -5.21
C LEU A 43 -15.86 -1.55 -3.70
N GLN A 44 -17.09 -1.54 -3.20
CA GLN A 44 -17.36 -1.44 -1.76
C GLN A 44 -16.65 -2.55 -0.97
N TYR A 45 -16.44 -2.32 0.33
CA TYR A 45 -15.81 -3.30 1.19
C TYR A 45 -16.59 -4.61 1.20
N ARG A 46 -15.87 -5.69 0.92
CA ARG A 46 -16.35 -7.05 1.04
C ARG A 46 -15.26 -7.92 1.67
N PRO A 47 -15.63 -8.87 2.53
CA PRO A 47 -14.67 -9.73 3.22
C PRO A 47 -13.94 -10.69 2.26
N ASN A 48 -14.54 -11.02 1.11
CA ASN A 48 -13.90 -11.89 0.11
C ASN A 48 -12.85 -11.10 -0.71
N GLN A 49 -11.58 -11.51 -0.60
CA GLN A 49 -10.45 -10.85 -1.25
C GLN A 49 -10.21 -11.34 -2.70
N LEU A 50 -10.75 -12.51 -3.06
CA LEU A 50 -10.53 -13.15 -4.37
C LEU A 50 -11.59 -12.77 -5.42
N GLU A 51 -12.53 -11.90 -5.07
CA GLU A 51 -13.58 -11.44 -5.97
C GLU A 51 -13.01 -10.74 -7.20
N LEU A 52 -13.59 -11.02 -8.37
CA LEU A 52 -13.17 -10.45 -9.64
C LEU A 52 -14.07 -9.27 -10.02
N ILE A 53 -13.46 -8.23 -10.59
CA ILE A 53 -14.16 -7.06 -11.13
C ILE A 53 -13.81 -6.91 -12.60
N THR A 54 -14.84 -6.65 -13.41
CA THR A 54 -14.70 -6.33 -14.83
C THR A 54 -14.91 -4.84 -15.04
N LEU A 55 -13.92 -4.16 -15.62
CA LEU A 55 -14.04 -2.75 -15.98
C LEU A 55 -14.95 -2.56 -17.21
N PRO A 56 -15.46 -1.34 -17.47
CA PRO A 56 -16.22 -1.03 -18.70
C PRO A 56 -15.45 -1.30 -20.00
N CYS A 57 -14.11 -1.39 -19.93
CA CYS A 57 -13.25 -1.78 -21.04
C CYS A 57 -13.10 -3.30 -21.22
N SER A 58 -13.88 -4.10 -20.49
CA SER A 58 -13.92 -5.58 -20.49
C SER A 58 -12.69 -6.29 -19.91
N HIS A 59 -11.74 -5.56 -19.31
CA HIS A 59 -10.61 -6.17 -18.60
C HIS A 59 -10.98 -6.55 -17.16
N VAL A 60 -10.41 -7.67 -16.71
CA VAL A 60 -10.74 -8.31 -15.42
C VAL A 60 -9.57 -8.22 -14.46
N PHE A 61 -9.84 -7.90 -13.19
CA PHE A 61 -8.85 -7.82 -12.13
C PHE A 61 -9.42 -8.39 -10.83
N HIS A 62 -8.56 -8.83 -9.90
CA HIS A 62 -8.99 -8.99 -8.52
C HIS A 62 -9.45 -7.64 -7.97
N ARG A 63 -10.57 -7.63 -7.24
CA ARG A 63 -11.14 -6.43 -6.62
C ARG A 63 -10.10 -5.68 -5.81
N GLN A 64 -9.39 -6.36 -4.91
CA GLN A 64 -8.37 -5.73 -4.06
C GLN A 64 -7.20 -5.15 -4.87
N CYS A 65 -6.83 -5.79 -5.98
CA CYS A 65 -5.81 -5.27 -6.88
C CYS A 65 -6.25 -3.97 -7.54
N LEU A 66 -7.49 -3.92 -8.04
CA LEU A 66 -8.05 -2.70 -8.62
C LEU A 66 -8.24 -1.59 -7.58
N VAL A 67 -8.71 -1.93 -6.37
CA VAL A 67 -8.81 -0.99 -5.23
C VAL A 67 -7.45 -0.42 -4.86
N LYS A 68 -6.40 -1.26 -4.83
CA LYS A 68 -5.02 -0.80 -4.65
C LYS A 68 -4.61 0.12 -5.79
N TRP A 69 -4.90 -0.23 -7.04
CA TRP A 69 -4.53 0.60 -8.20
C TRP A 69 -5.08 2.03 -8.11
N ILE A 70 -6.38 2.19 -7.85
CA ILE A 70 -7.03 3.49 -7.70
C ILE A 70 -6.58 4.25 -6.44
N HIS A 71 -6.17 3.54 -5.39
CA HIS A 71 -5.60 4.14 -4.18
C HIS A 71 -4.31 4.92 -4.45
N PHE A 72 -3.56 4.57 -5.50
CA PHE A 72 -2.41 5.34 -5.99
C PHE A 72 -2.80 6.48 -6.96
N ASP A 73 -4.05 6.97 -6.89
CA ASP A 73 -4.61 8.01 -7.78
C ASP A 73 -4.59 7.64 -9.27
N ASN A 74 -4.56 6.35 -9.60
CA ASN A 74 -4.63 5.89 -10.99
C ASN A 74 -6.10 5.78 -11.45
N THR A 75 -6.49 6.64 -12.39
CA THR A 75 -7.87 6.72 -12.91
C THR A 75 -8.08 5.98 -14.24
N THR A 76 -7.11 5.15 -14.65
CA THR A 76 -7.14 4.46 -15.95
C THR A 76 -6.93 2.96 -15.81
N CYS A 77 -7.45 2.18 -16.75
CA CYS A 77 -7.24 0.73 -16.78
C CYS A 77 -5.74 0.41 -16.90
N PRO A 78 -5.18 -0.47 -16.06
CA PRO A 78 -3.77 -0.87 -16.12
C PRO A 78 -3.32 -1.44 -17.48
N LEU A 79 -4.26 -2.00 -18.24
CA LEU A 79 -4.00 -2.69 -19.50
C LEU A 79 -4.14 -1.79 -20.73
N CYS A 80 -5.28 -1.13 -20.90
CA CYS A 80 -5.56 -0.33 -22.10
C CYS A 80 -5.59 1.17 -21.86
N ARG A 81 -5.35 1.62 -20.62
CA ARG A 81 -5.34 3.03 -20.20
C ARG A 81 -6.65 3.79 -20.48
N LYS A 82 -7.74 3.10 -20.83
CA LYS A 82 -9.07 3.71 -20.89
C LYS A 82 -9.49 4.20 -19.50
N PRO A 83 -10.17 5.35 -19.37
CA PRO A 83 -10.61 5.87 -18.08
C PRO A 83 -11.49 4.87 -17.33
N ILE A 84 -11.26 4.75 -16.03
CA ILE A 84 -12.13 4.03 -15.11
C ILE A 84 -13.20 5.03 -14.69
N ASN A 85 -14.34 5.04 -15.40
CA ASN A 85 -15.43 5.96 -15.09
C ASN A 85 -16.17 5.47 -13.83
N LEU A 86 -16.05 6.23 -12.75
CA LEU A 86 -16.65 5.95 -11.45
C LEU A 86 -17.48 7.17 -11.02
N PRO A 87 -18.72 7.29 -11.52
CA PRO A 87 -19.57 8.44 -11.22
C PRO A 87 -19.88 8.49 -9.71
N GLY A 88 -19.84 9.69 -9.14
CA GLY A 88 -20.16 9.93 -7.73
C GLY A 88 -19.02 9.70 -6.74
N LEU A 89 -17.82 9.29 -7.18
CA LEU A 89 -16.70 9.15 -6.26
C LEU A 89 -16.24 10.48 -5.65
N GLU A 90 -16.38 11.59 -6.36
CA GLU A 90 -15.89 12.90 -5.92
C GLU A 90 -16.43 13.33 -4.54
N THR A 91 -17.64 12.89 -4.19
CA THR A 91 -18.29 13.21 -2.90
C THR A 91 -17.83 12.31 -1.75
N ILE A 92 -17.14 11.21 -2.06
CA ILE A 92 -16.62 10.21 -1.11
C ILE A 92 -15.11 10.03 -1.21
N THR A 93 -14.41 10.86 -1.99
CA THR A 93 -12.97 10.76 -2.22
C THR A 93 -12.19 11.69 -1.31
N TRP A 94 -11.38 11.09 -0.45
CA TRP A 94 -10.39 11.77 0.37
C TRP A 94 -9.02 11.67 -0.31
N LYS A 95 -8.31 12.80 -0.47
CA LYS A 95 -6.94 12.78 -0.99
C LYS A 95 -5.96 13.13 0.12
N LEU A 96 -4.89 12.36 0.22
CA LEU A 96 -3.76 12.63 1.09
C LEU A 96 -2.52 12.86 0.24
N ASN A 97 -1.93 14.05 0.34
CA ASN A 97 -0.65 14.34 -0.29
C ASN A 97 0.47 14.09 0.73
N ASN A 98 1.38 13.20 0.38
CA ASN A 98 2.64 12.97 1.08
C ASN A 98 3.73 13.80 0.39
N VAL A 99 4.09 14.92 0.99
CA VAL A 99 5.13 15.82 0.48
C VAL A 99 6.42 15.57 1.27
N ALA A 100 7.33 14.80 0.69
CA ALA A 100 8.64 14.51 1.26
C ALA A 100 9.73 15.39 0.62
N VAL A 101 10.43 16.17 1.44
CA VAL A 101 11.57 17.01 1.03
C VAL A 101 12.82 16.54 1.75
N ARG A 102 13.85 16.16 0.98
CA ARG A 102 15.16 15.82 1.55
C ARG A 102 15.78 17.06 2.17
N THR A 103 16.26 16.92 3.39
CA THR A 103 16.89 18.01 4.13
C THR A 103 18.29 17.64 4.59
N ARG A 104 19.12 18.67 4.80
CA ARG A 104 20.46 18.50 5.37
C ARG A 104 20.34 18.15 6.86
N CYS A 105 21.20 17.26 7.34
CA CYS A 105 21.36 17.02 8.77
C CYS A 105 21.65 18.33 9.52
N SER A 106 21.14 18.46 10.75
CA SER A 106 21.58 19.54 11.64
C SER A 106 23.01 19.27 12.12
N PRO A 107 23.78 20.32 12.48
CA PRO A 107 25.09 20.16 13.09
C PRO A 107 25.05 19.32 14.38
N GLU A 108 23.98 19.42 15.18
CA GLU A 108 23.75 18.58 16.38
C GLU A 108 23.70 17.09 16.02
N SER A 109 22.93 16.73 14.99
CA SER A 109 22.77 15.35 14.54
C SER A 109 24.07 14.77 13.97
N ILE A 110 24.86 15.58 13.28
CA ILE A 110 26.20 15.19 12.80
C ILE A 110 27.14 14.93 13.98
N ARG A 111 27.11 15.78 15.02
CA ARG A 111 27.89 15.58 16.25
C ARG A 111 27.53 14.29 16.98
N LEU A 112 26.27 13.86 16.89
CA LEU A 112 25.78 12.58 17.42
C LEU A 112 26.09 11.37 16.50
N GLY A 113 26.86 11.56 15.43
CA GLY A 113 27.27 10.48 14.52
C GLY A 113 26.20 10.05 13.51
N LEU A 114 25.09 10.79 13.38
CA LEU A 114 24.05 10.50 12.41
C LEU A 114 24.51 10.91 11.01
N LYS A 115 24.49 9.95 10.06
CA LYS A 115 24.92 10.19 8.68
C LYS A 115 24.07 11.28 8.01
N ALA A 116 24.69 12.11 7.17
CA ALA A 116 24.06 13.23 6.47
C ALA A 116 22.98 12.82 5.45
N ASP A 117 22.89 11.53 5.14
CA ASP A 117 21.94 10.96 4.21
C ASP A 117 20.75 10.39 4.96
N GLY A 118 19.57 11.00 4.84
CA GLY A 118 18.32 10.30 5.19
C GLY A 118 17.23 11.08 5.90
N TRP A 119 17.38 12.39 6.14
CA TRP A 119 16.32 13.17 6.77
C TRP A 119 15.36 13.73 5.73
N PHE A 120 14.13 13.25 5.76
CA PHE A 120 13.05 13.81 4.97
C PHE A 120 12.12 14.58 5.89
N ASN A 121 11.89 15.85 5.59
CA ASN A 121 10.73 16.54 6.12
C ASN A 121 9.53 16.05 5.32
N VAL A 122 8.62 15.38 6.01
CA VAL A 122 7.36 14.90 5.43
C VAL A 122 6.26 15.81 5.93
N GLN A 123 5.47 16.32 4.98
CA GLN A 123 4.23 17.03 5.23
C GLN A 123 3.07 16.22 4.65
N ILE A 124 2.11 15.86 5.51
CA ILE A 124 0.85 15.24 5.08
C ILE A 124 -0.22 16.32 5.00
N GLN A 125 -0.83 16.44 3.83
CA GLN A 125 -1.95 17.36 3.60
C GLN A 125 -3.21 16.55 3.32
N ILE A 126 -4.27 16.82 4.07
CA ILE A 126 -5.56 16.13 3.93
C ILE A 126 -6.50 17.02 3.13
N ILE A 127 -7.02 16.49 2.04
CA ILE A 127 -8.00 17.14 1.17
C ILE A 127 -9.32 16.38 1.32
N PRO A 128 -10.35 16.99 1.95
CA PRO A 128 -11.65 16.37 2.09
C PRO A 128 -12.43 16.34 0.76
N PRO A 129 -13.42 15.43 0.62
CA PRO A 129 -14.38 15.47 -0.47
C PRO A 129 -15.15 16.78 -0.51
N ALA A 130 -15.69 17.12 -1.69
CA ALA A 130 -16.49 18.33 -1.87
C ALA A 130 -17.67 18.37 -0.89
N GLY A 131 -17.83 19.51 -0.19
CA GLY A 131 -18.91 19.72 0.77
C GLY A 131 -18.67 19.13 2.17
N LYS A 132 -17.50 18.57 2.46
CA LYS A 132 -17.15 18.07 3.80
C LYS A 132 -16.19 19.02 4.52
N ASN A 133 -16.60 19.47 5.70
CA ASN A 133 -15.78 20.33 6.56
C ASN A 133 -15.16 19.53 7.71
N ILE A 134 -13.86 19.68 7.88
CA ILE A 134 -13.09 19.05 8.95
C ILE A 134 -13.22 19.90 10.22
N LYS A 135 -13.58 19.28 11.34
CA LYS A 135 -13.59 19.90 12.67
C LYS A 135 -12.28 19.65 13.43
N ARG A 136 -11.72 18.44 13.30
CA ARG A 136 -10.50 18.01 13.98
C ARG A 136 -9.84 16.86 13.23
N VAL A 137 -8.51 16.82 13.23
CA VAL A 137 -7.73 15.67 12.79
C VAL A 137 -6.89 15.16 13.96
N ARG A 138 -6.87 13.85 14.16
CA ARG A 138 -5.93 13.18 15.07
C ARG A 138 -5.03 12.26 14.29
N TYR A 139 -3.73 12.42 14.47
CA TYR A 139 -2.73 11.47 14.03
C TYR A 139 -2.40 10.56 15.21
N VAL A 140 -2.42 9.25 15.00
CA VAL A 140 -1.98 8.24 15.97
C VAL A 140 -0.79 7.52 15.37
N PHE A 141 0.32 7.53 16.10
CA PHE A 141 1.60 7.03 15.63
C PHE A 141 1.90 5.65 16.20
N HIS A 142 2.78 4.93 15.50
CA HIS A 142 3.32 3.68 16.01
C HIS A 142 3.95 3.87 17.41
N PRO A 143 3.84 2.92 18.35
CA PRO A 143 4.38 3.04 19.72
C PRO A 143 5.89 3.31 19.83
N ALA A 144 6.64 3.14 18.73
CA ALA A 144 8.06 3.47 18.66
C ALA A 144 8.34 4.99 18.62
N PHE A 145 7.33 5.82 18.36
CA PHE A 145 7.47 7.27 18.38
C PHE A 145 7.37 7.78 19.81
N SER A 146 8.12 8.84 20.14
CA SER A 146 8.00 9.49 21.45
C SER A 146 6.64 10.15 21.66
N LEU A 147 5.93 10.46 20.58
CA LEU A 147 4.57 10.98 20.59
C LEU A 147 3.63 9.92 20.03
N ASN A 148 2.67 9.45 20.83
CA ASN A 148 1.72 8.41 20.42
C ASN A 148 0.52 8.98 19.66
N LYS A 149 0.18 10.26 19.88
CA LYS A 149 -0.94 10.94 19.21
C LYS A 149 -0.74 12.45 19.11
N LEU A 150 -1.31 13.06 18.08
CA LEU A 150 -1.34 14.51 17.85
C LEU A 150 -2.75 14.93 17.43
N ASP A 151 -3.36 15.85 18.18
CA ASP A 151 -4.68 16.41 17.87
C ASP A 151 -4.54 17.82 17.28
N ILE A 152 -5.05 18.05 16.07
CA ILE A 152 -5.10 19.35 15.39
C ILE A 152 -6.55 19.78 15.22
N LYS A 153 -6.93 20.92 15.82
CA LYS A 153 -8.31 21.42 15.85
C LYS A 153 -8.55 22.65 14.96
N GLN A 154 -7.50 23.22 14.41
CA GLN A 154 -7.57 24.41 13.55
C GLN A 154 -6.72 24.19 12.29
N PRO A 155 -7.15 24.73 11.13
CA PRO A 155 -6.38 24.63 9.91
C PRO A 155 -5.08 25.45 10.00
N PRO A 156 -3.99 25.04 9.30
CA PRO A 156 -3.90 23.83 8.47
C PRO A 156 -3.85 22.55 9.33
N TYR A 157 -4.56 21.50 8.88
CA TYR A 157 -4.62 20.20 9.57
C TYR A 157 -3.41 19.29 9.27
N ASP A 158 -2.34 19.88 8.76
CA ASP A 158 -1.21 19.17 8.20
C ASP A 158 -0.35 18.55 9.30
N LEU A 159 0.15 17.34 9.05
CA LEU A 159 1.19 16.74 9.88
C LEU A 159 2.55 17.05 9.27
N VAL A 160 3.41 17.75 10.01
CA VAL A 160 4.81 17.99 9.62
C VAL A 160 5.72 17.22 10.55
N MET A 161 6.58 16.36 10.00
CA MET A 161 7.54 15.59 10.79
C MET A 161 8.83 15.28 10.03
N LYS A 162 9.84 14.86 10.78
CA LYS A 162 11.09 14.31 10.25
C LYS A 162 11.02 12.79 10.21
N LEU A 163 11.23 12.21 9.04
CA LEU A 163 11.27 10.77 8.85
C LEU A 163 12.71 10.30 8.60
N VAL A 164 13.20 9.40 9.45
CA VAL A 164 14.56 8.81 9.38
C VAL A 164 14.52 7.37 8.88
N SER A 165 13.59 6.54 9.36
CA SER A 165 13.50 5.10 9.10
C SER A 165 12.77 4.75 7.78
N ASN A 166 12.57 3.45 7.53
CA ASN A 166 11.70 2.86 6.51
C ASN A 166 10.26 3.41 6.59
N ALA A 167 9.41 3.05 5.63
CA ALA A 167 8.02 3.45 5.62
C ALA A 167 7.31 3.01 6.92
N VAL A 168 6.50 3.90 7.50
CA VAL A 168 5.80 3.69 8.79
C VAL A 168 4.33 4.01 8.61
N ASP A 169 3.47 3.16 9.14
CA ASP A 169 2.04 3.41 9.13
C ASP A 169 1.63 4.37 10.26
N VAL A 170 0.77 5.32 9.89
CA VAL A 170 0.15 6.30 10.77
C VAL A 170 -1.36 6.21 10.58
N ILE A 171 -2.07 6.19 11.70
CA ILE A 171 -3.53 6.23 11.69
C ILE A 171 -3.98 7.69 11.77
N ILE A 172 -4.96 8.06 10.97
CA ILE A 172 -5.45 9.42 10.86
C ILE A 172 -6.96 9.37 11.10
N GLU A 173 -7.43 9.97 12.19
CA GLU A 173 -8.86 10.10 12.52
C GLU A 173 -9.31 11.53 12.19
N VAL A 174 -10.17 11.68 11.18
CA VAL A 174 -10.75 12.97 10.80
C VAL A 174 -12.18 13.04 11.33
N THR A 175 -12.43 13.98 12.23
CA THR A 175 -13.79 14.31 12.71
C THR A 175 -14.36 15.44 11.87
N LEU A 176 -15.50 15.21 11.24
CA LEU A 176 -16.25 16.21 10.49
C LEU A 176 -17.08 17.12 11.42
N GLU A 177 -17.51 18.27 10.93
CA GLU A 177 -18.45 19.15 11.65
C GLU A 177 -19.77 18.44 11.98
N SER A 178 -20.20 17.49 11.13
CA SER A 178 -21.38 16.66 11.37
C SER A 178 -21.23 15.66 12.53
N GLY A 179 -20.04 15.57 13.15
CA GLY A 179 -19.72 14.62 14.21
C GLY A 179 -19.26 13.24 13.73
N LYS A 180 -19.40 12.94 12.43
CA LYS A 180 -18.90 11.68 11.84
C LYS A 180 -17.37 11.65 11.91
N VAL A 181 -16.82 10.46 12.17
CA VAL A 181 -15.37 10.24 12.20
C VAL A 181 -15.01 9.31 11.05
N PHE A 182 -13.96 9.67 10.31
CA PHE A 182 -13.38 8.84 9.28
C PHE A 182 -11.95 8.49 9.67
N THR A 183 -11.59 7.21 9.60
CA THR A 183 -10.26 6.73 9.99
C THR A 183 -9.52 6.21 8.77
N PHE A 184 -8.30 6.72 8.57
CA PHE A 184 -7.37 6.26 7.55
C PHE A 184 -6.20 5.53 8.20
N ILE A 185 -5.68 4.52 7.51
CA ILE A 185 -4.35 3.96 7.72
C ILE A 185 -3.50 4.46 6.55
N HIS A 186 -2.50 5.29 6.85
CA HIS A 186 -1.63 5.88 5.85
C HIS A 186 -0.17 5.53 6.12
N GLN A 187 0.49 5.01 5.09
CA GLN A 187 1.91 4.74 5.16
C GLN A 187 2.70 6.01 4.81
N LEU A 188 3.46 6.53 5.77
CA LEU A 188 4.42 7.61 5.55
C LEU A 188 5.56 7.10 4.68
N THR A 189 5.85 7.83 3.61
CA THR A 189 6.94 7.48 2.69
C THR A 189 7.89 8.66 2.49
N LYS A 190 9.11 8.36 2.00
CA LYS A 190 10.11 9.36 1.64
C LYS A 190 9.95 9.88 0.20
N GLU A 191 8.83 9.55 -0.45
CA GLU A 191 8.56 9.88 -1.84
C GLU A 191 7.39 10.86 -1.94
N LEU A 192 7.44 11.73 -2.96
CA LEU A 192 6.29 12.57 -3.27
C LEU A 192 5.18 11.70 -3.85
N CYS A 193 4.03 11.64 -3.17
CA CYS A 193 2.91 10.87 -3.69
C CYS A 193 1.57 11.36 -3.17
N THR A 194 0.52 11.12 -3.96
CA THR A 194 -0.87 11.26 -3.52
C THR A 194 -1.45 9.86 -3.28
N ARG A 195 -2.22 9.72 -2.21
CA ARG A 195 -3.04 8.54 -1.93
C ARG A 195 -4.49 8.94 -1.89
N VAL A 196 -5.33 8.08 -2.42
CA VAL A 196 -6.77 8.29 -2.51
C VAL A 196 -7.45 7.28 -1.62
N TYR A 197 -8.33 7.75 -0.75
CA TYR A 197 -9.13 6.97 0.17
C TYR A 197 -10.60 7.19 -0.15
N TYR A 198 -11.40 6.13 -0.09
CA TYR A 198 -12.82 6.24 -0.38
C TYR A 198 -13.64 5.85 0.84
N GLU A 199 -14.76 6.54 1.01
CA GLU A 199 -15.86 6.01 1.81
C GLU A 199 -16.47 4.84 1.05
N ASP A 200 -17.06 3.88 1.73
CA ASP A 200 -17.60 2.67 1.14
C ASP A 200 -16.57 1.56 0.83
N MET A 201 -15.30 1.91 0.57
CA MET A 201 -14.28 1.00 0.02
C MET A 201 -13.02 0.88 0.90
N TYR A 202 -12.68 -0.34 1.34
CA TYR A 202 -11.49 -0.54 2.18
C TYR A 202 -10.22 -0.42 1.32
N ASN A 203 -9.56 0.72 1.41
CA ASN A 203 -8.24 0.97 0.83
C ASN A 203 -7.29 1.61 1.85
N GLY A 204 -7.36 1.09 3.08
CA GLY A 204 -6.78 1.73 4.25
C GLY A 204 -7.77 2.70 4.92
N SER A 205 -9.08 2.49 4.78
CA SER A 205 -10.15 3.21 5.48
C SER A 205 -11.13 2.22 6.12
N ASP A 206 -11.78 2.56 7.23
CA ASP A 206 -12.76 1.66 7.89
C ASP A 206 -14.25 2.04 7.65
N PHE A 207 -15.01 0.99 7.27
CA PHE A 207 -16.42 0.64 7.55
C PHE A 207 -16.95 1.00 8.92
N SER A 208 -16.35 0.31 9.88
CA SER A 208 -16.83 0.21 11.23
C SER A 208 -16.22 1.30 12.07
N GLU A 209 -16.93 1.73 13.11
CA GLU A 209 -16.39 2.61 14.13
C GLU A 209 -15.31 1.90 15.00
N GLU A 210 -14.59 0.90 14.47
CA GLU A 210 -13.87 -0.13 15.23
C GLU A 210 -12.39 -0.35 14.88
N ILE A 211 -11.80 0.31 13.86
CA ILE A 211 -10.32 0.42 13.82
C ILE A 211 -9.87 1.24 15.04
N SER A 212 -9.69 0.53 16.15
CA SER A 212 -8.98 1.00 17.31
C SER A 212 -7.51 1.04 16.94
N ALA A 213 -6.94 2.24 16.91
CA ALA A 213 -5.52 2.42 16.61
C ALA A 213 -4.62 1.56 17.51
N THR A 214 -5.03 1.38 18.77
CA THR A 214 -4.36 0.50 19.73
C THR A 214 -4.34 -0.95 19.24
N LYS A 215 -5.50 -1.51 18.88
CA LYS A 215 -5.59 -2.89 18.37
C LYS A 215 -4.78 -3.10 17.09
N TYR A 216 -4.79 -2.11 16.19
CA TYR A 216 -4.04 -2.18 14.94
C TYR A 216 -2.53 -2.27 15.19
N PHE A 217 -1.99 -1.35 16.00
CA PHE A 217 -0.56 -1.36 16.31
C PHE A 217 -0.14 -2.55 17.18
N GLU A 218 -0.99 -3.01 18.11
CA GLU A 218 -0.76 -4.26 18.85
C GLU A 218 -0.63 -5.46 17.91
N GLY A 219 -1.54 -5.61 16.94
CA GLY A 219 -1.47 -6.68 15.95
C GLY A 219 -0.23 -6.61 15.03
N ILE A 220 0.30 -5.42 14.76
CA ILE A 220 1.59 -5.27 14.05
C ILE A 220 2.74 -5.78 14.94
N LEU A 221 2.73 -5.42 16.22
CA LEU A 221 3.77 -5.82 17.17
C LEU A 221 3.78 -7.33 17.44
N ASP A 222 2.61 -7.98 17.49
CA ASP A 222 2.50 -9.43 17.67
C ASP A 222 3.12 -10.21 16.50
N ASN A 223 3.06 -9.64 15.29
CA ASN A 223 3.70 -10.19 14.10
C ASN A 223 5.17 -9.76 13.95
N TYR A 224 5.62 -8.79 14.75
CA TYR A 224 6.99 -8.28 14.72
C TYR A 224 7.93 -9.24 15.45
N LYS A 225 8.51 -10.19 14.69
CA LYS A 225 9.50 -11.15 15.21
C LYS A 225 10.84 -10.46 15.48
N ARG A 226 10.94 -9.83 16.66
CA ARG A 226 12.14 -9.12 17.16
C ARG A 226 13.45 -9.93 17.05
N GLU A 227 13.38 -11.26 17.11
CA GLU A 227 14.54 -12.18 17.02
C GLU A 227 15.06 -12.44 15.59
N ALA A 228 14.42 -11.90 14.55
CA ALA A 228 14.87 -12.02 13.15
C ALA A 228 15.60 -10.76 12.64
N ASP A 229 15.37 -9.61 13.29
CA ASP A 229 15.87 -8.29 12.86
C ASP A 229 17.18 -7.86 13.55
N TYR A 230 17.70 -8.65 14.50
CA TYR A 230 19.02 -8.44 15.07
C TYR A 230 20.11 -9.03 14.17
N TYR A 231 21.17 -8.26 13.98
CA TYR A 231 22.38 -8.52 13.17
C TYR A 231 23.15 -9.83 13.51
N ASP A 232 22.62 -10.67 14.40
CA ASP A 232 23.26 -11.90 14.87
C ASP A 232 22.81 -13.15 14.09
N LYS A 233 21.87 -13.02 13.15
CA LYS A 233 21.57 -14.09 12.17
C LYS A 233 22.22 -13.76 10.84
N GLU A 234 23.12 -14.63 10.40
CA GLU A 234 23.68 -14.57 9.05
C GLU A 234 22.51 -14.55 8.03
N MET A 235 22.48 -13.51 7.19
CA MET A 235 21.51 -13.45 6.11
C MET A 235 21.75 -14.62 5.16
N PRO A 236 20.71 -15.34 4.73
CA PRO A 236 20.88 -16.35 3.70
C PRO A 236 21.45 -15.67 2.44
N PRO A 237 22.41 -16.31 1.74
CA PRO A 237 23.02 -15.71 0.56
C PRO A 237 21.93 -15.41 -0.47
N PRO A 238 22.00 -14.26 -1.18
CA PRO A 238 21.01 -13.88 -2.18
C PRO A 238 20.87 -15.00 -3.23
N PRO A 239 19.69 -15.21 -3.85
CA PRO A 239 19.46 -16.30 -4.80
C PRO A 239 20.47 -16.37 -5.96
N ARG A 240 21.04 -15.21 -6.34
CA ARG A 240 22.12 -15.09 -7.33
C ARG A 240 23.43 -15.80 -6.93
N PHE A 241 23.67 -15.97 -5.64
CA PHE A 241 24.89 -16.55 -5.08
C PHE A 241 24.68 -17.99 -4.58
N GLN A 242 23.43 -18.45 -4.46
CA GLN A 242 23.11 -19.82 -4.00
C GLN A 242 23.65 -20.91 -4.95
N ASN A 243 23.85 -20.59 -6.24
CA ASN A 243 24.38 -21.55 -7.22
C ASN A 243 25.91 -21.56 -7.36
N ARG A 244 26.66 -20.69 -6.66
CA ARG A 244 28.13 -20.65 -6.80
C ARG A 244 28.89 -21.68 -5.95
N ASP A 245 28.27 -22.21 -4.90
CA ASP A 245 28.95 -23.13 -3.99
C ASP A 245 29.05 -24.57 -4.53
N ASN A 246 28.27 -24.93 -5.55
CA ASN A 246 28.42 -26.21 -6.24
C ASN A 246 29.59 -26.21 -7.24
N ASP A 247 30.02 -25.05 -7.75
CA ASP A 247 31.12 -24.97 -8.71
C ASP A 247 32.51 -24.94 -8.06
N GLN A 248 32.63 -24.47 -6.80
CA GLN A 248 33.93 -24.50 -6.10
C GLN A 248 34.40 -25.92 -5.76
N LYS A 249 33.48 -26.86 -5.52
CA LYS A 249 33.83 -28.28 -5.30
C LYS A 249 34.37 -28.96 -6.56
N GLY A 250 34.01 -28.47 -7.77
CA GLY A 250 34.49 -29.01 -9.05
C GLY A 250 35.85 -28.46 -9.50
N ILE A 251 36.22 -27.24 -9.08
CA ILE A 251 37.48 -26.59 -9.49
C ILE A 251 38.69 -27.19 -8.76
N PHE A 252 38.58 -27.41 -7.44
CA PHE A 252 39.67 -28.04 -6.67
C PHE A 252 39.92 -29.51 -7.06
N GLN A 253 38.89 -30.23 -7.50
CA GLN A 253 39.01 -31.61 -7.96
C GLN A 253 39.68 -31.74 -9.34
N ARG A 254 39.59 -30.68 -10.18
CA ARG A 254 40.24 -30.63 -11.51
C ARG A 254 41.70 -30.16 -11.47
N LEU A 255 42.09 -29.37 -10.46
CA LEU A 255 43.47 -28.85 -10.34
C LEU A 255 44.46 -29.84 -9.68
N PHE A 256 43.99 -30.80 -8.87
CA PHE A 256 44.85 -31.77 -8.18
C PHE A 256 44.76 -33.22 -8.68
N GLY A 257 43.94 -33.49 -9.70
CA GLY A 257 43.76 -34.84 -10.27
C GLY A 257 44.82 -35.30 -11.29
N GLY A 258 45.90 -34.52 -11.50
CA GLY A 258 46.87 -34.75 -12.59
C GLY A 258 48.34 -34.92 -12.17
N LEU A 259 48.66 -35.07 -10.88
CA LEU A 259 50.07 -35.05 -10.41
C LEU A 259 50.57 -36.31 -9.68
N PHE A 260 49.88 -37.44 -9.80
CA PHE A 260 50.42 -38.75 -9.37
C PHE A 260 49.99 -39.88 -10.32
N GLN A 261 50.62 -39.96 -11.49
CA GLN A 261 50.90 -41.20 -12.21
C GLN A 261 52.23 -41.03 -12.95
N GLY A 262 53.24 -41.76 -12.49
CA GLY A 262 54.62 -41.74 -12.93
C GLY A 262 55.47 -42.45 -11.90
#